data_AF-A0A963JEK4-F1
#
_entry.id   AF-A0A963JEK4-F1
#
_cell.length_a   1.000
_cell.length_b   1.000
_cell.length_c   1.000
_cell.angle_alpha   90.00
_cell.angle_beta   90.00
_cell.angle_gamma   90.00
#
_symmetry.space_group_name_H-M   'P 1'
#
loop_
_entity.id
_entity.type
_entity.pdbx_description
1 polymer ?
#
loop_
_entity_poly.entity_id
_entity_poly.type
_entity_poly.pdbx_seq_one_letter_code
_entity_poly.pdbx_strand_id
1 'polypeptide(L)'
;MRIAVVANSAWYLFNFRRRLMQALRDDGHEVVAISPADGYEARLRSEGVEWVGWALAPAGTDPWRELRSVAALRGALRRERIGLAFTYTPKANIYTGLAARTLALAHVPNVSGLGRAFIDRGALTRLVVRLYRLAFGPARVVVFQNDDDRAEFLAARLVEPGRTLRVPGSGVDLDRFAPVPLPPGTDPIFLFIGRV
;
A
#
# COMPACT_ATOMS: atom_id res chain seq x y z
N MET A 1 19.93 3.44 -1.59
CA MET A 1 19.34 2.52 -2.60
C MET A 1 18.07 3.14 -3.19
N ARG A 2 17.51 2.59 -4.27
CA ARG A 2 16.26 3.11 -4.86
C ARG A 2 15.05 2.30 -4.39
N ILE A 3 14.13 2.98 -3.73
CA ILE A 3 12.99 2.39 -2.99
C ILE A 3 11.68 2.89 -3.58
N ALA A 4 10.78 1.98 -3.93
CA ALA A 4 9.43 2.32 -4.36
C ALA A 4 8.45 2.32 -3.20
N VAL A 5 7.55 3.29 -3.18
CA VAL A 5 6.35 3.30 -2.34
C VAL A 5 5.13 3.27 -3.27
N VAL A 6 4.43 2.14 -3.28
CA VAL A 6 3.39 1.84 -4.29
C VAL A 6 2.01 1.77 -3.65
N ALA A 7 1.05 2.49 -4.20
CA ALA A 7 -0.36 2.40 -3.80
C ALA A 7 -1.29 2.59 -5.01
N ASN A 8 -2.59 2.44 -4.78
CA ASN A 8 -3.62 2.61 -5.80
C ASN A 8 -3.96 4.08 -6.13
N SER A 9 -3.40 5.06 -5.41
CA SER A 9 -3.61 6.48 -5.68
C SER A 9 -2.45 7.34 -5.13
N ALA A 10 -2.15 8.46 -5.78
CA ALA A 10 -1.14 9.39 -5.28
C ALA A 10 -1.65 10.13 -4.03
N TRP A 11 -2.98 10.33 -3.94
CA TRP A 11 -3.63 10.83 -2.73
C TRP A 11 -3.32 9.98 -1.50
N TYR A 12 -3.39 8.65 -1.63
CA TYR A 12 -3.10 7.72 -0.53
C TYR A 12 -1.64 7.84 -0.09
N LEU A 13 -0.72 7.86 -1.07
CA LEU A 13 0.71 8.00 -0.79
C LEU A 13 1.01 9.30 -0.06
N PHE A 14 0.43 10.41 -0.52
CA PHE A 14 0.64 11.71 0.09
C PHE A 14 0.06 11.81 1.50
N ASN A 15 -1.17 11.32 1.73
CA ASN A 15 -1.81 11.50 3.03
C ASN A 15 -1.33 10.51 4.09
N PHE A 16 -0.97 9.27 3.71
CA PHE A 16 -0.65 8.21 4.66
C PHE A 16 0.81 7.76 4.67
N ARG A 17 1.56 8.01 3.58
CA ARG A 17 2.94 7.49 3.41
C ARG A 17 3.97 8.57 3.18
N ARG A 18 3.57 9.85 3.18
CA ARG A 18 4.46 11.00 3.07
C ARG A 18 5.58 10.97 4.10
N ARG A 19 5.26 10.81 5.39
CA ARG A 19 6.28 10.78 6.47
C ARG A 19 7.26 9.62 6.33
N LEU A 20 6.80 8.46 5.87
CA LEU A 20 7.68 7.34 5.53
C LEU A 20 8.61 7.69 4.35
N MET A 21 8.07 8.26 3.28
CA MET A 21 8.87 8.67 2.12
C MET A 21 9.91 9.74 2.49
N GLN A 22 9.57 10.67 3.38
CA GLN A 22 10.51 11.65 3.92
C GLN A 22 11.60 10.98 4.75
N ALA A 23 11.24 10.15 5.73
CA ALA A 23 12.20 9.44 6.57
C ALA A 23 13.19 8.58 5.76
N LEU A 24 12.72 7.88 4.72
CA LEU A 24 13.58 7.11 3.81
C LEU A 24 14.56 8.02 3.03
N ARG A 25 14.14 9.23 2.65
CA ARG A 25 15.01 10.20 1.97
C ARG A 25 16.03 10.80 2.94
N ASP A 26 15.61 11.10 4.15
CA ASP A 26 16.49 11.62 5.21
C ASP A 26 17.56 10.59 5.58
N ASP A 27 17.26 9.29 5.44
CA ASP A 27 18.21 8.17 5.54
C ASP A 27 19.09 7.97 4.27
N GLY A 28 19.04 8.91 3.32
CA GLY A 28 19.89 8.91 2.13
C GLY A 28 19.43 7.96 1.00
N HIS A 29 18.16 7.56 0.97
CA HIS A 29 17.63 6.74 -0.12
C HIS A 29 16.94 7.56 -1.22
N GLU A 30 16.99 7.03 -2.45
CA GLU A 30 16.20 7.55 -3.56
C GLU A 30 14.80 6.95 -3.48
N VAL A 31 13.78 7.80 -3.30
CA VAL A 31 12.40 7.34 -3.11
C VAL A 31 11.55 7.68 -4.32
N VAL A 32 10.86 6.66 -4.85
CA VAL A 32 9.96 6.76 -6.00
C VAL A 32 8.53 6.40 -5.57
N ALA A 33 7.60 7.33 -5.71
CA ALA A 33 6.18 7.08 -5.54
C ALA A 33 5.60 6.49 -6.83
N ILE A 34 4.90 5.35 -6.75
CA ILE A 34 4.28 4.70 -7.90
C ILE A 34 2.78 4.57 -7.66
N SER A 35 1.98 5.21 -8.51
CA SER A 35 0.51 5.21 -8.41
C SER A 35 -0.13 5.69 -9.72
N PRO A 36 -1.44 5.45 -9.92
CA PRO A 36 -2.22 6.14 -10.95
C PRO A 36 -2.24 7.64 -10.71
N ALA A 37 -2.38 8.42 -11.79
CA ALA A 37 -2.54 9.87 -11.70
C ALA A 37 -3.93 10.20 -11.11
N ASP A 38 -3.96 11.11 -10.15
CA ASP A 38 -5.19 11.59 -9.51
C ASP A 38 -5.10 13.08 -9.09
N GLY A 39 -4.06 13.79 -9.52
CA GLY A 39 -3.78 15.18 -9.21
C GLY A 39 -2.89 15.40 -7.98
N TYR A 40 -2.68 14.38 -7.13
CA TYR A 40 -1.80 14.51 -5.95
C TYR A 40 -0.32 14.30 -6.28
N GLU A 41 0.02 13.84 -7.49
CA GLU A 41 1.40 13.68 -7.93
C GLU A 41 2.20 14.99 -7.91
N ALA A 42 1.56 16.14 -8.12
CA ALA A 42 2.22 17.44 -8.02
C ALA A 42 2.70 17.73 -6.58
N ARG A 43 1.90 17.35 -5.58
CA ARG A 43 2.25 17.52 -4.17
C ARG A 43 3.41 16.62 -3.76
N LEU A 44 3.41 15.36 -4.23
CA LEU A 44 4.54 14.46 -4.01
C LEU A 44 5.84 15.04 -4.59
N ARG A 45 5.80 15.55 -5.83
CA ARG A 45 6.96 16.20 -6.46
C ARG A 45 7.42 17.45 -5.72
N SER A 46 6.49 18.26 -5.21
CA SER A 46 6.84 19.47 -4.43
C SER A 46 7.62 19.17 -3.16
N GLU A 47 7.55 17.93 -2.66
CA GLU A 47 8.33 17.46 -1.51
C GLU A 47 9.64 16.78 -1.90
N GLY A 48 10.00 16.82 -3.18
CA GLY A 48 11.21 16.17 -3.70
C GLY A 48 11.09 14.65 -3.83
N VAL A 49 9.86 14.11 -3.86
CA VAL A 49 9.61 12.69 -4.15
C VAL A 49 9.35 12.53 -5.64
N GLU A 50 10.13 11.67 -6.31
CA GLU A 50 9.89 11.33 -7.71
C GLU A 50 8.57 10.56 -7.83
N TRP A 51 7.79 10.85 -8.86
CA TRP A 51 6.54 10.13 -9.13
C TRP A 51 6.59 9.45 -10.50
N VAL A 52 6.19 8.18 -10.51
CA VAL A 52 6.05 7.37 -11.73
C VAL A 52 4.61 6.90 -11.85
N GLY A 53 4.01 7.23 -13.00
CA GLY A 53 2.64 6.84 -13.31
C GLY A 53 2.50 5.33 -13.49
N TRP A 54 1.46 4.78 -12.85
CA TRP A 54 1.05 3.39 -13.01
C TRP A 54 -0.34 3.33 -13.62
N ALA A 55 -0.43 2.74 -14.82
CA ALA A 55 -1.70 2.46 -15.47
C ALA A 55 -2.42 1.31 -14.75
N LEU A 56 -3.20 1.67 -13.72
CA LEU A 56 -4.07 0.77 -12.97
C LEU A 56 -5.49 0.90 -13.50
N ALA A 57 -6.14 -0.24 -13.75
CA ALA A 57 -7.55 -0.23 -14.09
C ALA A 57 -8.41 0.34 -12.93
N PRO A 58 -9.14 1.46 -13.15
CA PRO A 58 -10.19 1.86 -12.22
C PRO A 58 -11.26 0.79 -12.21
N ALA A 59 -11.83 0.53 -11.02
CA ALA A 59 -12.89 -0.41 -10.67
C ALA A 59 -13.35 -1.41 -11.75
N GLY A 60 -13.26 -2.71 -11.44
CA GLY A 60 -13.66 -3.80 -12.32
C GLY A 60 -12.84 -5.05 -12.05
N THR A 61 -13.22 -6.15 -12.72
CA THR A 61 -12.55 -7.46 -12.56
C THR A 61 -12.15 -8.05 -13.92
N ASP A 62 -11.97 -7.21 -14.94
CA ASP A 62 -11.53 -7.63 -16.27
C ASP A 62 -10.11 -8.22 -16.19
N PRO A 63 -9.93 -9.53 -16.43
CA PRO A 63 -8.63 -10.16 -16.24
C PRO A 63 -7.53 -9.58 -17.11
N TRP A 64 -7.83 -9.22 -18.37
CA TRP A 64 -6.84 -8.69 -19.31
C TRP A 64 -6.36 -7.30 -18.89
N ARG A 65 -7.26 -6.45 -18.39
CA ARG A 65 -6.91 -5.14 -17.85
C ARG A 65 -6.06 -5.26 -16.58
N GLU A 66 -6.34 -6.24 -15.72
CA GLU A 66 -5.49 -6.48 -14.54
C GLU A 66 -4.11 -7.02 -14.93
N LEU A 67 -4.01 -7.94 -15.89
CA LEU A 67 -2.72 -8.42 -16.40
C LEU A 67 -1.88 -7.29 -17.00
N ARG A 68 -2.50 -6.38 -17.77
CA ARG A 68 -1.82 -5.18 -18.29
C ARG A 68 -1.34 -4.27 -17.15
N SER A 69 -2.13 -4.14 -16.08
CA SER A 69 -1.74 -3.35 -14.90
C SER A 69 -0.52 -3.95 -14.19
N VAL A 70 -0.45 -5.27 -14.07
CA VAL A 70 0.73 -6.00 -13.54
C VAL A 70 1.95 -5.80 -14.45
N ALA A 71 1.78 -5.94 -15.77
CA ALA A 71 2.87 -5.77 -16.74
C ALA A 71 3.42 -4.33 -16.75
N ALA A 72 2.54 -3.33 -16.68
CA ALA A 72 2.92 -1.92 -16.59
C ALA A 72 3.70 -1.64 -15.30
N LEU A 73 3.23 -2.14 -14.15
CA LEU A 73 3.93 -2.01 -12.88
C LEU A 73 5.31 -2.68 -12.92
N ARG A 74 5.39 -3.88 -13.47
CA ARG A 74 6.65 -4.59 -13.67
C ARG A 74 7.63 -3.77 -14.52
N GLY A 75 7.15 -3.17 -15.62
CA GLY A 75 7.93 -2.30 -16.47
C GLY A 75 8.49 -1.09 -15.71
N ALA A 76 7.66 -0.45 -14.89
CA ALA A 76 8.09 0.66 -14.03
C ALA A 76 9.14 0.22 -13.02
N LEU A 77 8.90 -0.84 -12.23
CA LEU A 77 9.83 -1.35 -11.22
C LEU A 77 11.21 -1.68 -11.83
N ARG A 78 11.24 -2.25 -13.04
CA ARG A 78 12.49 -2.58 -13.74
C ARG A 78 13.18 -1.34 -14.30
N ARG A 79 12.45 -0.45 -14.97
CA ARG A 79 13.02 0.78 -15.57
C ARG A 79 13.63 1.68 -14.50
N GLU A 80 12.94 1.81 -13.37
CA GLU A 80 13.39 2.59 -12.22
C GLU A 80 14.41 1.85 -11.35
N ARG A 81 14.84 0.63 -11.71
CA ARG A 81 15.85 -0.16 -10.98
C ARG A 81 15.54 -0.27 -9.47
N ILE A 82 14.28 -0.48 -9.13
CA ILE A 82 13.83 -0.55 -7.74
C ILE A 82 14.44 -1.78 -7.07
N GLY A 83 15.13 -1.59 -5.95
CA GLY A 83 15.69 -2.68 -5.14
C GLY A 83 14.79 -3.13 -3.99
N LEU A 84 13.92 -2.23 -3.51
CA LEU A 84 12.96 -2.47 -2.43
C LEU A 84 11.63 -1.77 -2.74
N ALA A 85 10.51 -2.48 -2.58
CA ALA A 85 9.17 -1.91 -2.74
C ALA A 85 8.33 -2.09 -1.47
N PHE A 86 7.95 -0.98 -0.86
CA PHE A 86 6.87 -0.92 0.11
C PHE A 86 5.55 -0.74 -0.63
N THR A 87 4.59 -1.64 -0.38
CA THR A 87 3.32 -1.61 -1.11
C THR A 87 2.15 -1.54 -0.17
N TYR A 88 1.12 -0.83 -0.61
CA TYR A 88 -0.08 -0.56 0.17
C TYR A 88 -1.31 -0.79 -0.68
N THR A 89 -2.40 -1.17 -0.03
CA THR A 89 -3.67 -1.57 -0.67
C THR A 89 -3.62 -2.95 -1.34
N PRO A 90 -4.76 -3.66 -1.44
CA PRO A 90 -4.80 -5.01 -2.01
C PRO A 90 -4.22 -5.10 -3.43
N LYS A 91 -4.58 -4.19 -4.34
CA LYS A 91 -4.10 -4.25 -5.72
C LYS A 91 -2.59 -4.03 -5.81
N ALA A 92 -2.02 -3.05 -5.10
CA ALA A 92 -0.58 -2.85 -5.16
C ALA A 92 0.19 -4.01 -4.52
N ASN A 93 -0.30 -4.54 -3.39
CA ASN A 93 0.29 -5.70 -2.73
C ASN A 93 0.32 -6.92 -3.65
N ILE A 94 -0.82 -7.28 -4.24
CA ILE A 94 -0.92 -8.44 -5.12
C ILE A 94 -0.10 -8.20 -6.40
N TYR A 95 -0.23 -7.04 -7.06
CA TYR A 95 0.33 -6.86 -8.41
C TYR A 95 1.84 -6.69 -8.35
N THR A 96 2.36 -6.06 -7.28
CA THR A 96 3.80 -6.02 -7.04
C THR A 96 4.34 -7.41 -6.73
N GLY A 97 3.65 -8.19 -5.89
CA GLY A 97 4.07 -9.56 -5.58
C GLY A 97 4.12 -10.46 -6.82
N LEU A 98 3.12 -10.34 -7.72
CA LEU A 98 3.13 -11.02 -9.02
C LEU A 98 4.26 -10.52 -9.93
N ALA A 99 4.49 -9.20 -9.96
CA ALA A 99 5.55 -8.60 -10.77
C ALA A 99 6.96 -8.94 -10.25
N ALA A 100 7.14 -9.10 -8.93
CA ALA A 100 8.43 -9.27 -8.27
C ALA A 100 9.04 -10.66 -8.45
N ARG A 101 8.25 -11.70 -8.78
CA ARG A 101 8.71 -13.12 -8.83
C ARG A 101 9.96 -13.39 -9.67
N THR A 102 10.23 -12.55 -10.66
CA THR A 102 11.40 -12.69 -11.55
C THR A 102 12.22 -11.39 -11.63
N LEU A 103 12.10 -10.53 -10.61
CA LEU A 103 12.93 -9.35 -10.43
C LEU A 103 13.80 -9.53 -9.18
N ALA A 104 14.99 -8.94 -9.19
CA ALA A 104 15.80 -8.79 -7.98
C ALA A 104 15.23 -7.66 -7.11
N LEU A 105 14.00 -7.83 -6.63
CA LEU A 105 13.22 -6.85 -5.89
C LEU A 105 12.82 -7.42 -4.53
N ALA A 106 13.24 -6.77 -3.44
CA ALA A 106 12.69 -7.04 -2.13
C ALA A 106 11.28 -6.44 -2.04
N HIS A 107 10.28 -7.26 -1.77
CA HIS A 107 8.89 -6.81 -1.64
C HIS A 107 8.43 -6.86 -0.18
N VAL A 108 7.90 -5.74 0.31
CA VAL A 108 7.37 -5.57 1.68
C VAL A 108 5.92 -5.06 1.60
N PRO A 109 4.93 -5.96 1.46
CA PRO A 109 3.53 -5.57 1.45
C PRO A 109 3.03 -5.19 2.86
N ASN A 110 2.22 -4.15 2.93
CA ASN A 110 1.52 -3.72 4.14
C ASN A 110 0.02 -4.02 4.03
N VAL A 111 -0.48 -4.83 4.97
CA VAL A 111 -1.89 -5.22 5.11
C VAL A 111 -2.51 -4.41 6.24
N SER A 112 -3.55 -3.65 5.89
CA SER A 112 -4.24 -2.71 6.77
C SER A 112 -5.75 -2.93 6.76
N GLY A 113 -6.18 -4.19 6.63
CA GLY A 113 -7.55 -4.60 6.41
C GLY A 113 -7.73 -5.42 5.13
N LEU A 114 -8.55 -6.46 5.24
CA LEU A 114 -8.86 -7.40 4.16
C LEU A 114 -9.97 -6.92 3.22
N GLY A 115 -10.72 -5.91 3.65
CA GLY A 115 -11.92 -5.43 2.98
C GLY A 115 -12.97 -6.52 2.83
N ARG A 116 -13.94 -6.30 1.95
CA ARG A 116 -15.03 -7.27 1.69
C ARG A 116 -14.57 -8.59 1.06
N ALA A 117 -13.35 -8.64 0.53
CA ALA A 117 -12.85 -9.78 -0.24
C ALA A 117 -12.65 -11.07 0.57
N PHE A 118 -12.59 -10.96 1.90
CA PHE A 118 -12.51 -12.10 2.83
C PHE A 118 -13.80 -12.36 3.61
N ILE A 119 -14.80 -11.46 3.50
CA ILE A 119 -16.07 -11.58 4.25
C ILE A 119 -16.97 -12.64 3.60
N ASP A 120 -17.05 -12.66 2.27
CA ASP A 120 -17.84 -13.66 1.56
C ASP A 120 -17.07 -14.98 1.42
N ARG A 121 -17.73 -16.14 1.49
CA ARG A 121 -17.10 -17.47 1.28
C ARG A 121 -17.28 -17.99 -0.16
N GLY A 122 -17.43 -17.08 -1.12
CA GLY A 122 -17.71 -17.40 -2.52
C GLY A 122 -16.49 -17.82 -3.36
N ALA A 123 -16.73 -18.08 -4.65
CA ALA A 123 -15.68 -18.40 -5.61
C ALA A 123 -14.64 -17.27 -5.76
N LEU A 124 -15.07 -16.02 -5.66
CA LEU A 124 -14.21 -14.84 -5.72
C LEU A 124 -13.18 -14.83 -4.58
N THR A 125 -13.60 -15.14 -3.36
CA THR A 125 -12.72 -15.23 -2.19
C THR A 125 -11.66 -16.30 -2.37
N ARG A 126 -12.03 -17.48 -2.90
CA ARG A 126 -11.05 -18.53 -3.22
C ARG A 126 -10.02 -18.07 -4.25
N LEU A 127 -10.44 -17.30 -5.26
CA LEU A 127 -9.54 -16.71 -6.24
C LEU A 127 -8.60 -15.69 -5.58
N VAL A 128 -9.13 -14.78 -4.76
CA VAL A 128 -8.34 -13.76 -4.04
C VAL A 128 -7.32 -14.41 -3.11
N VAL A 129 -7.70 -15.42 -2.34
CA VAL A 129 -6.80 -16.20 -1.47
C VAL A 129 -5.66 -16.84 -2.28
N ARG A 130 -5.96 -17.41 -3.45
CA ARG A 130 -4.93 -17.96 -4.35
C ARG A 130 -3.98 -16.86 -4.86
N LEU A 131 -4.50 -15.70 -5.23
CA LEU A 131 -3.69 -14.57 -5.68
C LEU A 131 -2.78 -14.05 -4.56
N TYR A 132 -3.29 -13.92 -3.34
CA TYR A 132 -2.47 -13.56 -2.18
C TYR A 132 -1.36 -14.58 -1.96
N ARG A 133 -1.66 -15.88 -1.98
CA ARG A 133 -0.65 -16.93 -1.80
C ARG A 133 0.46 -16.85 -2.86
N LEU A 134 0.09 -16.62 -4.12
CA LEU A 134 1.05 -16.46 -5.22
C LEU A 134 1.90 -15.19 -5.11
N ALA A 135 1.27 -14.08 -4.70
CA ALA A 135 1.89 -12.77 -4.61
C ALA A 135 2.78 -12.61 -3.36
N PHE A 136 2.44 -13.27 -2.24
CA PHE A 136 3.12 -13.08 -0.97
C PHE A 136 4.22 -14.12 -0.73
N GLY A 137 4.24 -15.22 -1.49
CA GLY A 137 5.36 -16.18 -1.49
C GLY A 137 6.76 -15.56 -1.62
N PRO A 138 7.00 -14.61 -2.56
CA PRO A 138 8.29 -13.92 -2.68
C PRO A 138 8.48 -12.72 -1.73
N ALA A 139 7.49 -12.37 -0.90
CA ALA A 139 7.62 -11.24 0.00
C ALA A 139 8.71 -11.50 1.05
N ARG A 140 9.52 -10.47 1.32
CA ARG A 140 10.59 -10.54 2.32
C ARG A 140 10.03 -10.53 3.73
N VAL A 141 9.08 -9.65 3.98
CA VAL A 141 8.30 -9.57 5.23
C VAL A 141 6.96 -8.95 4.90
N VAL A 142 5.90 -9.45 5.52
CA VAL A 142 4.53 -8.93 5.38
C VAL A 142 4.21 -8.15 6.63
N VAL A 143 3.91 -6.86 6.45
CA VAL A 143 3.60 -5.94 7.55
C VAL A 143 2.10 -5.91 7.78
N PHE A 144 1.68 -6.06 9.04
CA PHE A 144 0.28 -6.00 9.45
C PHE A 144 0.06 -4.83 10.41
N GLN A 145 -1.10 -4.15 10.32
CA GLN A 145 -1.45 -3.06 11.23
C GLN A 145 -2.27 -3.50 12.45
N ASN A 146 -2.88 -4.68 12.41
CA ASN A 146 -3.63 -5.27 13.50
C ASN A 146 -3.32 -6.78 13.59
N ASP A 147 -3.58 -7.37 14.75
CA ASP A 147 -3.33 -8.79 14.98
C ASP A 147 -4.38 -9.70 14.34
N ASP A 148 -5.59 -9.19 14.07
CA ASP A 148 -6.68 -9.95 13.44
C ASP A 148 -6.34 -10.32 11.99
N ASP A 149 -5.93 -9.35 11.16
CA ASP A 149 -5.48 -9.56 9.78
C ASP A 149 -4.29 -10.52 9.73
N ARG A 150 -3.36 -10.38 10.70
CA ARG A 150 -2.19 -11.25 10.82
C ARG A 150 -2.62 -12.68 11.13
N ALA A 151 -3.50 -12.87 12.11
CA ALA A 151 -4.02 -14.17 12.49
C ALA A 151 -4.76 -14.84 11.33
N GLU A 152 -5.56 -14.09 10.57
CA GLU A 152 -6.29 -14.61 9.41
C GLU A 152 -5.33 -15.06 8.29
N PHE A 153 -4.27 -14.29 8.02
CA PHE A 153 -3.26 -14.65 7.02
C PHE A 153 -2.46 -15.90 7.40
N LEU A 154 -2.17 -16.06 8.69
CA LEU A 154 -1.50 -17.25 9.23
C LEU A 154 -2.42 -18.47 9.17
N ALA A 155 -3.68 -18.34 9.59
CA ALA A 155 -4.67 -19.41 9.55
C ALA A 155 -4.92 -19.90 8.11
N ALA A 156 -4.99 -18.98 7.15
CA ALA A 156 -5.15 -19.29 5.72
C ALA A 156 -3.85 -19.78 5.04
N ARG A 157 -2.73 -19.89 5.77
CA ARG A 157 -1.40 -20.25 5.26
C ARG A 157 -1.00 -19.40 4.04
N LEU A 158 -1.20 -18.09 4.16
CA LEU A 158 -0.80 -17.10 3.15
C LEU A 158 0.61 -16.59 3.37
N VAL A 159 1.08 -16.63 4.63
CA VAL A 159 2.39 -16.16 5.06
C VAL A 159 2.96 -17.07 6.15
N GLU A 160 4.28 -17.11 6.29
CA GLU A 160 4.97 -17.82 7.37
C GLU A 160 5.07 -16.91 8.62
N PRO A 161 4.89 -17.43 9.85
CA PRO A 161 4.99 -16.63 11.07
C PRO A 161 6.26 -15.79 11.18
N GLY A 162 7.42 -16.37 10.81
CA GLY A 162 8.73 -15.69 10.84
C GLY A 162 8.92 -14.61 9.77
N ARG A 163 8.00 -14.50 8.80
CA ARG A 163 8.00 -13.47 7.75
C ARG A 163 6.88 -12.44 7.96
N THR A 164 6.40 -12.30 9.19
CA THR A 164 5.38 -11.31 9.55
C THR A 164 5.96 -10.26 10.48
N LEU A 165 5.52 -9.01 10.34
CA LEU A 165 5.82 -7.92 11.25
C LEU A 165 4.53 -7.17 11.58
N ARG A 166 4.25 -6.95 12.86
CA ARG A 166 3.13 -6.09 13.27
C ARG A 166 3.66 -4.70 13.61
N VAL A 167 3.05 -3.67 13.04
CA VAL A 167 3.29 -2.27 13.40
C VAL A 167 2.08 -1.70 14.16
N PRO A 168 2.23 -0.66 15.00
CA PRO A 168 1.12 -0.11 15.78
C PRO A 168 0.06 0.63 14.93
N GLY A 169 0.32 0.84 13.64
CA GLY A 169 -0.60 1.47 12.71
C GLY A 169 0.15 2.30 11.66
N SER A 170 -0.55 3.27 11.05
CA SER A 170 0.06 4.19 10.08
C SER A 170 0.70 5.43 10.71
N GLY A 171 0.43 5.69 11.99
CA GLY A 171 0.89 6.90 12.70
C GLY A 171 0.15 8.16 12.25
N VAL A 172 0.22 9.21 13.09
CA VAL A 172 -0.24 10.55 12.75
C VAL A 172 0.87 11.56 13.08
N ASP A 173 0.86 12.67 12.39
CA ASP A 173 1.80 13.77 12.59
C ASP A 173 1.31 14.65 13.74
N LEU A 174 2.01 14.60 14.88
CA LEU A 174 1.61 15.30 16.11
C LEU A 174 1.73 16.82 16.00
N ASP A 175 2.63 17.32 15.14
CA ASP A 175 2.74 18.76 14.89
C ASP A 175 1.57 19.26 14.05
N ARG A 176 1.12 18.44 13.08
CA ARG A 176 -0.04 18.74 12.24
C ARG A 176 -1.37 18.58 12.98
N PHE A 177 -1.48 17.55 13.83
CA PHE A 177 -2.70 17.21 14.58
C PHE A 177 -2.53 17.56 16.06
N ALA A 178 -2.08 18.78 16.34
CA ALA A 178 -1.96 19.29 17.69
C ALA A 178 -3.35 19.63 18.28
N PRO A 179 -3.54 19.45 19.60
CA PRO A 179 -4.75 19.92 20.27
C PRO A 179 -4.93 21.43 20.10
N VAL A 180 -6.14 21.84 19.73
CA VAL A 180 -6.52 23.26 19.64
C VAL A 180 -7.72 23.53 20.55
N PRO A 181 -7.90 24.77 21.04
CA PRO A 181 -9.08 25.14 21.81
C PRO A 181 -10.37 24.81 21.04
N LEU A 182 -11.39 24.35 21.78
CA LEU A 182 -12.71 24.11 21.20
C LEU A 182 -13.35 25.43 20.73
N PRO A 183 -14.20 25.39 19.69
CA PRO A 183 -15.02 26.54 19.31
C PRO A 183 -15.86 27.04 20.51
N PRO A 184 -16.13 28.35 20.60
CA PRO A 184 -16.97 28.90 21.66
C PRO A 184 -18.40 28.33 21.56
N GLY A 185 -18.98 27.98 22.70
CA GLY A 185 -20.34 27.43 22.80
C GLY A 185 -20.47 26.43 23.95
N THR A 186 -21.70 26.18 24.40
CA THR A 186 -22.02 25.18 25.44
C THR A 186 -22.72 23.95 24.89
N ASP A 187 -23.14 23.99 23.62
CA ASP A 187 -23.86 22.89 23.00
C ASP A 187 -22.91 21.71 22.74
N PRO A 188 -23.30 20.46 23.06
CA PRO A 188 -22.52 19.28 22.72
C PRO A 188 -22.34 19.14 21.20
N ILE A 189 -21.09 19.06 20.74
CA ILE A 189 -20.75 18.85 19.33
C ILE A 189 -20.33 17.39 19.11
N PHE A 190 -21.01 16.71 18.19
CA PHE A 190 -20.63 15.37 17.73
C PHE A 190 -19.94 15.47 16.37
N LEU A 191 -18.64 15.16 16.33
CA LEU A 191 -17.85 15.15 15.10
C LEU A 191 -17.75 13.74 14.53
N PHE A 192 -18.18 13.57 13.27
CA PHE A 192 -17.95 12.36 12.50
C PHE A 192 -16.90 12.62 11.41
N ILE A 193 -15.84 11.80 11.40
CA ILE A 193 -14.81 11.84 10.35
C ILE A 193 -14.81 10.47 9.68
N GLY A 194 -15.31 10.41 8.44
CA GLY A 194 -15.39 9.18 7.68
C GLY A 194 -15.80 9.45 6.24
N ARG A 195 -15.79 8.39 5.42
CA ARG A 195 -16.42 8.42 4.09
C ARG A 195 -17.86 7.96 4.24
N VAL A 196 -18.78 8.63 3.55
CA VAL A 196 -20.20 8.25 3.43
C VAL A 196 -20.37 7.26 2.28
#